data_AF-A0A8X7W5J9-F1
#
_entry.id   AF-A0A8X7W5J9-F1
#
_cell.length_a   1.000
_cell.length_b   1.000
_cell.length_c   1.000
_cell.angle_alpha   90.00
_cell.angle_beta   90.00
_cell.angle_gamma   90.00
#
_symmetry.space_group_name_H-M   'P 1'
#
loop_
_entity.id
_entity.type
_entity.pdbx_description
1 polymer ?
#
loop_
_entity_poly.entity_id
_entity_poly.type
_entity_poly.pdbx_seq_one_letter_code
_entity_poly.pdbx_strand_id
1 'polypeptide(L)'
;MASSSSPTTLQRSDSIADKMPDALKQSRYHMKRCFASFVKGGKKLMKRENLMNEIEKCIEDSNDRKKIMEGLFGYILTCTQEVAVVPPFVALAARPDPGFWEYVKVNAGDLSVDEITATDYLKLKESVFDESWAKDEHALELDFGAIDFTTPRLNLSSSIGNGADYISKFISSKLGGKSDKLEPLLNYLLRLNHHGENLMINEGINTVAKLKKSLMLAVNVVSTYLNTHLMKLSPRLKEMGFEKG
;
A
#
# COMPACT_ATOMS: atom_id res chain seq x y z
N MET A 1 39.12 10.89 23.91
CA MET A 1 37.81 10.24 24.06
C MET A 1 37.00 10.61 22.83
N ALA A 2 36.87 9.68 21.88
CA ALA A 2 36.18 9.92 20.61
C ALA A 2 34.68 9.67 20.79
N SER A 3 33.86 10.71 20.62
CA SER A 3 32.41 10.61 20.57
C SER A 3 32.00 10.08 19.19
N SER A 4 31.69 8.79 19.11
CA SER A 4 31.07 8.18 17.94
C SER A 4 29.62 8.67 17.82
N SER A 5 29.34 9.52 16.84
CA SER A 5 27.97 9.82 16.41
C SER A 5 27.40 8.58 15.72
N SER A 6 26.43 7.95 16.37
CA SER A 6 25.62 6.90 15.77
C SER A 6 24.81 7.47 14.60
N PRO A 7 24.71 6.77 13.46
CA PRO A 7 23.82 7.18 12.38
C PRO A 7 22.38 7.14 12.89
N THR A 8 21.70 8.27 12.80
CA THR A 8 20.33 8.45 13.25
C THR A 8 19.45 7.53 12.41
N THR A 9 19.06 6.39 12.98
CA THR A 9 18.12 5.46 12.36
C THR A 9 16.79 6.20 12.24
N LEU A 10 16.28 6.38 11.01
CA LEU A 10 15.02 7.07 10.76
C LEU A 10 13.91 6.37 11.55
N GLN A 11 13.43 7.03 12.61
CA GLN A 11 12.18 6.64 13.24
C GLN A 11 11.03 7.01 12.30
N ARG A 12 10.04 6.13 12.24
CA ARG A 12 8.81 6.19 11.43
C ARG A 12 7.91 7.40 11.74
N SER A 13 8.33 8.30 12.64
CA SER A 13 7.56 9.39 13.22
C SER A 13 7.72 10.75 12.52
N ASP A 14 8.75 10.96 11.71
CA ASP A 14 8.97 12.28 11.09
C ASP A 14 9.08 12.16 9.57
N SER A 15 8.18 12.87 8.89
CA SER A 15 8.02 12.88 7.44
C SER A 15 9.25 13.51 6.76
N ILE A 16 9.40 13.27 5.46
CA ILE A 16 10.35 13.98 4.61
C ILE A 16 10.05 15.48 4.64
N ALA A 17 8.79 15.90 4.68
CA ALA A 17 8.41 17.30 4.76
C ALA A 17 8.93 17.99 6.04
N ASP A 18 8.88 17.30 7.18
CA ASP A 18 9.39 17.82 8.46
C ASP A 18 10.93 17.92 8.46
N LYS A 19 11.59 16.93 7.88
CA LYS A 19 13.04 16.75 7.89
C LYS A 19 13.76 17.58 6.83
N MET A 20 13.13 17.81 5.68
CA MET A 20 13.76 18.46 4.54
C MET A 20 14.21 19.90 4.84
N PRO A 21 13.45 20.78 5.52
CA PRO A 21 13.91 22.12 5.86
C PRO A 21 15.26 22.13 6.58
N ASP A 22 15.44 21.23 7.55
CA ASP A 22 16.68 21.16 8.31
C ASP A 22 17.81 20.53 7.50
N ALA A 23 17.51 19.52 6.68
CA ALA A 23 18.47 18.98 5.71
C ALA A 23 18.98 20.07 4.75
N LEU A 24 18.09 20.95 4.26
CA LEU A 24 18.45 22.03 3.36
C LEU A 24 19.27 23.11 4.05
N LYS A 25 19.02 23.39 5.34
CA LYS A 25 19.80 24.36 6.14
C LYS A 25 21.24 23.89 6.37
N GLN A 26 21.47 22.60 6.62
CA GLN A 26 22.81 22.03 6.89
C GLN A 26 23.82 22.26 5.76
N SER A 27 23.35 22.38 4.52
CA SER A 27 24.20 22.63 3.34
C SER A 27 23.62 23.72 2.45
N ARG A 28 23.12 24.81 3.05
CA ARG A 28 22.35 25.87 2.37
C ARG A 28 23.02 26.40 1.09
N TYR A 29 24.34 26.59 1.10
CA TYR A 29 25.08 27.05 -0.08
C TYR A 29 24.94 26.06 -1.26
N HIS A 30 25.23 24.78 -1.05
CA HIS A 30 25.10 23.76 -2.09
C HIS A 30 23.65 23.57 -2.51
N MET A 31 22.71 23.58 -1.56
CA MET A 31 21.28 23.44 -1.87
C MET A 31 20.77 24.59 -2.72
N LYS A 32 21.14 25.83 -2.42
CA LYS A 32 20.84 26.96 -3.29
C LYS A 32 21.35 26.76 -4.71
N ARG A 33 22.60 26.30 -4.85
CA ARG A 33 23.21 26.06 -6.16
C ARG A 33 22.51 24.93 -6.92
N CYS A 34 22.20 23.82 -6.26
CA CYS A 34 21.49 22.69 -6.83
C CYS A 34 20.07 23.09 -7.29
N PHE A 35 19.26 23.68 -6.42
CA PHE A 35 17.89 24.05 -6.75
C PHE A 35 17.83 25.16 -7.81
N ALA A 36 18.76 26.12 -7.80
CA ALA A 36 18.90 27.09 -8.88
C ALA A 36 19.24 26.41 -10.23
N SER A 37 20.11 25.40 -10.22
CA SER A 37 20.42 24.62 -11.43
C SER A 37 19.22 23.83 -11.92
N PHE A 38 18.45 23.23 -11.01
CA PHE A 38 17.24 22.46 -11.36
C PHE A 38 16.26 23.33 -12.15
N VAL A 39 16.00 24.57 -11.71
CA VAL A 39 15.04 25.48 -12.37
C VAL A 39 15.59 26.21 -13.60
N LYS A 40 16.92 26.24 -13.80
CA LYS A 40 17.57 26.98 -14.91
C LYS A 40 17.07 26.57 -16.29
N GLY A 41 16.72 25.30 -16.47
CA GLY A 41 16.23 24.75 -17.74
C GLY A 41 14.74 24.96 -18.01
N GLY A 42 14.04 25.72 -17.16
CA GLY A 42 12.59 25.85 -17.25
C GLY A 42 11.86 24.62 -16.74
N LYS A 43 10.67 24.37 -17.30
CA LYS A 43 9.84 23.24 -16.93
C LYS A 43 10.40 21.92 -17.42
N LYS A 44 10.47 20.92 -16.55
CA LYS A 44 10.93 19.57 -16.93
C LYS A 44 10.54 18.53 -15.90
N LEU A 45 10.47 17.28 -16.36
CA LEU A 45 10.42 16.11 -15.49
C LEU A 45 11.81 15.45 -15.46
N MET A 46 12.28 15.10 -14.27
CA MET A 46 13.57 14.42 -14.07
C MET A 46 13.35 13.11 -13.33
N LYS A 47 13.95 12.02 -13.82
CA LYS A 47 14.05 10.77 -13.08
C LYS A 47 15.20 10.86 -12.06
N ARG A 48 15.26 9.91 -11.13
CA ARG A 48 16.33 9.79 -10.14
C ARG A 48 17.74 9.92 -10.75
N GLU A 49 18.02 9.26 -11.87
CA GLU A 49 19.34 9.33 -12.51
C GLU A 49 19.69 10.75 -12.99
N ASN A 50 18.73 11.45 -13.61
CA ASN A 50 18.91 12.85 -14.00
C ASN A 50 19.15 13.74 -12.78
N LEU A 51 18.39 13.54 -11.70
CA LEU A 51 18.56 14.29 -10.45
C LEU A 51 19.97 14.10 -9.87
N MET A 52 20.43 12.85 -9.78
CA MET A 52 21.76 12.53 -9.27
C MET A 52 22.87 13.14 -10.13
N ASN A 53 22.74 13.08 -11.46
CA ASN A 53 23.69 13.70 -12.39
C ASN A 53 23.73 15.23 -12.23
N GLU A 54 22.58 15.88 -12.03
CA GLU A 54 22.55 17.33 -11.81
C GLU A 54 23.21 17.71 -10.48
N ILE A 55 23.04 16.90 -9.42
CA ILE A 55 23.72 17.13 -8.13
C ILE A 55 25.23 16.98 -8.26
N GLU A 56 25.68 15.95 -8.99
CA GLU A 56 27.11 15.74 -9.27
C GLU A 56 27.72 16.93 -10.02
N LYS A 57 27.03 17.49 -11.02
CA LYS A 57 27.48 18.72 -11.69
C LYS A 57 27.45 19.95 -10.78
N CYS A 58 26.46 20.03 -9.87
CA CYS A 58 26.29 21.16 -8.98
C CYS A 58 27.25 21.15 -7.79
N ILE A 59 27.90 20.03 -7.47
CA ILE A 59 28.80 19.88 -6.31
C ILE A 59 30.09 19.25 -6.82
N GLU A 60 30.99 20.10 -7.32
CA GLU A 60 32.26 19.71 -7.93
C GLU A 60 33.22 19.04 -6.92
N ASP A 61 33.23 19.49 -5.67
CA ASP A 61 34.08 18.90 -4.63
C ASP A 61 33.55 17.53 -4.19
N SER A 62 34.40 16.52 -4.30
CA SER A 62 34.02 15.13 -4.03
C SER A 62 33.80 14.84 -2.54
N ASN A 63 34.46 15.57 -1.64
CA ASN A 63 34.28 15.42 -0.18
C ASN A 63 32.96 16.05 0.27
N ASP A 64 32.64 17.25 -0.23
CA ASP A 64 31.36 17.91 0.04
C ASP A 64 30.19 17.06 -0.46
N ARG A 65 30.32 16.53 -1.68
CA ARG A 65 29.34 15.62 -2.27
C ARG A 65 29.14 14.37 -1.40
N LYS A 66 30.22 13.73 -0.96
CA LYS A 66 30.14 12.57 -0.08
C LYS A 66 29.44 12.90 1.24
N LYS A 67 29.81 14.01 1.88
CA LYS A 67 29.21 14.47 3.13
C LYS A 67 27.71 14.75 3.01
N ILE A 68 27.27 15.34 1.90
CA ILE A 68 25.84 15.59 1.63
C ILE A 68 25.08 14.28 1.39
N MET A 69 25.68 13.35 0.65
CA MET A 69 25.09 12.04 0.36
C MET A 69 24.99 11.13 1.60
N GLU A 70 25.92 11.25 2.55
CA GLU A 70 25.88 10.55 3.84
C GLU A 70 24.87 11.19 4.82
N GLY A 71 24.39 12.41 4.53
CA GLY A 71 23.46 13.15 5.37
C GLY A 71 21.98 12.91 5.02
N LEU A 72 21.12 13.65 5.74
CA LEU A 72 19.65 13.56 5.60
C LEU A 72 19.16 13.94 4.19
N PHE A 73 19.79 14.92 3.54
CA PHE A 73 19.44 15.25 2.17
C PHE A 73 19.79 14.11 1.20
N GLY A 74 20.95 13.48 1.37
CA GLY A 74 21.34 12.27 0.63
C GLY A 74 20.35 11.12 0.75
N TYR A 75 19.81 10.90 1.95
CA TYR A 75 18.72 9.95 2.17
C TYR A 75 17.47 10.31 1.35
N ILE A 76 16.99 11.56 1.45
CA ILE A 76 15.82 12.04 0.71
C ILE A 76 16.00 11.87 -0.81
N LEU A 77 17.17 12.23 -1.33
CA LEU A 77 17.51 12.07 -2.75
C LEU A 77 17.47 10.61 -3.20
N THR A 78 17.96 9.70 -2.35
CA THR A 78 17.97 8.27 -2.63
C THR A 78 16.55 7.70 -2.67
N CYS A 79 15.66 8.20 -1.81
CA CYS A 79 14.24 7.82 -1.80
C CYS A 79 13.42 8.50 -2.92
N THR A 80 13.91 9.60 -3.50
CA THR A 80 13.23 10.35 -4.56
C THR A 80 13.19 9.54 -5.86
N GLN A 81 11.98 9.28 -6.36
CA GLN A 81 11.77 8.50 -7.59
C GLN A 81 11.78 9.41 -8.82
N GLU A 82 11.13 10.55 -8.72
CA GLU A 82 11.05 11.55 -9.78
C GLU A 82 10.85 12.95 -9.21
N VAL A 83 11.16 13.94 -10.05
CA VAL A 83 11.09 15.36 -9.74
C VAL A 83 10.40 16.11 -10.87
N ALA A 84 9.34 16.84 -10.54
CA ALA A 84 8.68 17.78 -11.42
C ALA A 84 9.20 19.19 -11.14
N VAL A 85 9.78 19.84 -12.15
CA VAL A 85 10.29 21.20 -12.06
C VAL A 85 9.34 22.13 -12.77
N VAL A 86 8.75 23.08 -12.03
CA VAL A 86 7.91 24.16 -12.52
C VAL A 86 8.38 25.44 -11.84
N PRO A 87 9.32 26.20 -12.45
CA PRO A 87 9.97 27.32 -11.76
C PRO A 87 8.97 28.31 -11.14
N PRO A 88 9.21 28.81 -9.91
CA PRO A 88 10.41 28.60 -9.09
C PRO A 88 10.41 27.30 -8.27
N PHE A 89 9.43 26.42 -8.47
CA PHE A 89 9.22 25.23 -7.65
C PHE A 89 9.89 23.98 -8.21
N VAL A 90 10.36 23.14 -7.30
CA VAL A 90 10.86 21.80 -7.54
C VAL A 90 10.09 20.86 -6.64
N ALA A 91 9.23 20.03 -7.22
CA ALA A 91 8.44 19.04 -6.49
C ALA A 91 9.05 17.65 -6.61
N LEU A 92 9.17 16.96 -5.48
CA LEU A 92 9.79 15.64 -5.36
C LEU A 92 8.73 14.62 -4.98
N ALA A 93 8.67 13.50 -5.71
CA ALA A 93 7.94 12.32 -5.29
C ALA A 93 8.91 11.32 -4.67
N ALA A 94 8.87 11.19 -3.36
CA ALA A 94 9.73 10.33 -2.59
C ALA A 94 9.00 9.05 -2.17
N ARG A 95 9.74 7.94 -2.16
CA ARG A 95 9.26 6.62 -1.75
C ARG A 95 10.22 6.02 -0.72
N PRO A 96 10.09 6.41 0.55
CA PRO A 96 10.92 5.90 1.65
C PRO A 96 10.81 4.37 1.80
N ASP A 97 9.58 3.86 1.67
CA ASP A 97 9.26 2.45 1.89
C ASP A 97 8.32 1.91 0.79
N PRO A 98 8.30 0.59 0.55
CA PRO A 98 7.33 0.00 -0.36
C PRO A 98 5.89 0.28 0.06
N GLY A 99 5.12 0.89 -0.83
CA GLY A 99 3.73 1.26 -0.60
C GLY A 99 3.53 2.57 0.15
N PHE A 100 4.61 3.30 0.46
CA PHE A 100 4.57 4.58 1.14
C PHE A 100 5.18 5.67 0.26
N TRP A 101 4.42 6.73 0.02
CA TRP A 101 4.81 7.86 -0.82
C TRP A 101 4.66 9.15 -0.05
N GLU A 102 5.60 10.05 -0.24
CA GLU A 102 5.57 11.41 0.28
C GLU A 102 5.87 12.37 -0.87
N TYR A 103 5.18 13.51 -0.87
CA TYR A 103 5.33 14.53 -1.89
C TYR A 103 5.66 15.86 -1.23
N VAL A 104 6.71 16.50 -1.71
CA VAL A 104 7.16 17.79 -1.17
C VAL A 104 7.46 18.74 -2.31
N LYS A 105 7.18 20.02 -2.09
CA LYS A 105 7.44 21.11 -3.04
C LYS A 105 8.42 22.08 -2.41
N VAL A 106 9.51 22.36 -3.10
CA VAL A 106 10.57 23.26 -2.62
C VAL A 106 10.63 24.48 -3.52
N ASN A 107 10.65 25.67 -2.92
CA ASN A 107 10.93 26.89 -3.65
C ASN A 107 12.44 27.06 -3.82
N ALA A 108 12.93 27.10 -5.06
CA ALA A 108 14.36 27.24 -5.34
C ALA A 108 14.94 28.59 -4.84
N GLY A 109 14.09 29.62 -4.78
CA GLY A 109 14.44 31.00 -4.43
C GLY A 109 14.78 31.21 -2.97
N ASP A 110 14.07 30.58 -2.02
CA ASP A 110 14.28 30.73 -0.56
C ASP A 110 14.58 29.40 0.17
N LEU A 111 14.34 28.25 -0.48
CA LEU A 111 14.39 26.88 0.06
C LEU A 111 13.30 26.58 1.10
N SER A 112 12.16 27.27 1.03
CA SER A 112 10.94 26.86 1.74
C SER A 112 10.45 25.52 1.19
N VAL A 113 9.88 24.71 2.07
CA VAL A 113 9.39 23.36 1.78
C VAL A 113 7.92 23.30 2.20
N ASP A 114 7.08 22.88 1.28
CA ASP A 114 5.67 22.57 1.53
C ASP A 114 5.48 21.05 1.39
N GLU A 115 4.80 20.43 2.34
CA GLU A 115 4.16 19.13 2.10
C GLU A 115 3.02 19.33 1.11
N ILE A 116 2.90 18.45 0.12
CA ILE A 116 1.84 18.52 -0.89
C ILE A 116 1.14 17.17 -1.03
N THR A 117 -0.07 17.17 -1.57
CA THR A 117 -0.81 15.93 -1.82
C THR A 117 -0.34 15.25 -3.12
N ALA A 118 -0.74 14.00 -3.33
CA ALA A 118 -0.54 13.32 -4.62
C ALA A 118 -1.20 14.09 -5.77
N THR A 119 -2.40 14.64 -5.55
CA THR A 119 -3.11 15.48 -6.53
C THR A 119 -2.31 16.74 -6.89
N ASP A 120 -1.79 17.45 -5.89
CA ASP A 120 -0.97 18.65 -6.13
C ASP A 120 0.30 18.32 -6.93
N TYR A 121 0.96 17.20 -6.61
CA TYR A 121 2.13 16.74 -7.34
C TYR A 121 1.81 16.39 -8.80
N LEU A 122 0.67 15.70 -9.04
CA LEU A 122 0.23 15.37 -10.39
C LEU A 122 -0.09 16.63 -11.21
N LYS A 123 -0.76 17.64 -10.63
CA LYS A 123 -1.01 18.93 -11.30
C LYS A 123 0.28 19.66 -11.67
N LEU A 124 1.31 19.61 -10.82
CA LEU A 124 2.63 20.13 -11.16
C LEU A 124 3.28 19.36 -12.32
N LYS A 125 3.14 18.03 -12.33
CA LYS A 125 3.64 17.18 -13.42
C LYS A 125 2.93 17.44 -14.75
N GLU A 126 1.62 17.64 -14.72
CA GLU A 126 0.82 18.03 -15.89
C GLU A 126 1.23 19.42 -16.39
N SER A 127 1.43 20.39 -15.48
CA SER A 127 1.85 21.76 -15.80
C SER A 127 3.18 21.85 -16.55
N VAL A 128 4.02 20.81 -16.48
CA VAL A 128 5.25 20.69 -17.28
C VAL A 128 4.92 20.62 -18.78
N PHE A 129 3.82 19.97 -19.13
CA PHE A 129 3.41 19.71 -20.51
C PHE A 129 2.27 20.63 -20.97
N ASP A 130 1.26 20.83 -20.13
CA ASP A 130 0.08 21.63 -20.42
C ASP A 130 -0.43 22.33 -19.15
N GLU A 131 -0.29 23.67 -19.11
CA GLU A 131 -0.80 24.47 -17.99
C GLU A 131 -2.32 24.59 -17.97
N SER A 132 -2.97 24.53 -19.13
CA SER A 132 -4.42 24.70 -19.21
C SER A 132 -5.11 23.49 -18.60
N TRP A 133 -4.63 22.29 -18.93
CA TRP A 133 -5.10 21.03 -18.34
C TRP A 133 -4.88 21.00 -16.83
N ALA A 134 -3.69 21.37 -16.36
CA ALA A 134 -3.37 21.33 -14.92
C ALA A 134 -4.21 22.29 -14.06
N LYS A 135 -4.85 23.29 -14.68
CA LYS A 135 -5.71 24.29 -14.02
C LYS A 135 -7.20 24.04 -14.29
N ASP A 136 -7.54 22.98 -15.02
CA ASP A 136 -8.93 22.65 -15.30
C ASP A 136 -9.62 22.09 -14.05
N GLU A 137 -10.57 22.85 -13.51
CA GLU A 137 -11.39 22.46 -12.35
C GLU A 137 -12.31 21.26 -12.66
N HIS A 138 -12.48 20.91 -13.93
CA HIS A 138 -13.29 19.79 -14.40
C HIS A 138 -12.47 18.60 -14.88
N ALA A 139 -11.14 18.61 -14.68
CA ALA A 139 -10.29 17.47 -14.97
C ALA A 139 -10.76 16.23 -14.18
N LEU A 140 -10.86 15.10 -14.89
CA LEU A 140 -11.29 13.84 -14.26
C LEU A 140 -10.21 13.30 -13.33
N GLU A 141 -10.50 13.28 -12.02
CA GLU A 141 -9.67 12.63 -11.00
C GLU A 141 -10.28 11.26 -10.63
N LEU A 142 -9.50 10.18 -10.78
CA LEU A 142 -9.92 8.83 -10.41
C LEU A 142 -9.42 8.47 -9.01
N ASP A 143 -10.28 8.60 -8.00
CA ASP A 143 -9.95 8.26 -6.61
C ASP A 143 -10.65 6.96 -6.14
N PHE A 144 -9.89 5.86 -6.17
CA PHE A 144 -10.34 4.59 -5.58
C PHE A 144 -10.19 4.56 -4.06
N GLY A 145 -9.48 5.53 -3.45
CA GLY A 145 -9.36 5.70 -2.02
C GLY A 145 -10.66 6.12 -1.34
N ALA A 146 -11.51 6.85 -2.07
CA ALA A 146 -12.84 7.26 -1.63
C ALA A 146 -13.84 6.09 -1.48
N ILE A 147 -13.53 4.92 -2.03
CA ILE A 147 -14.36 3.73 -1.86
C ILE A 147 -14.24 3.26 -0.40
N ASP A 148 -15.37 3.15 0.28
CA ASP A 148 -15.45 2.56 1.62
C ASP A 148 -15.22 1.05 1.53
N PHE A 149 -13.96 0.65 1.64
CA PHE A 149 -13.61 -0.75 1.80
C PHE A 149 -13.91 -1.17 3.24
N THR A 150 -14.95 -2.00 3.41
CA THR A 150 -15.22 -2.70 4.69
C THR A 150 -14.08 -3.66 5.09
N THR A 151 -13.14 -3.91 4.17
CA THR A 151 -11.96 -4.75 4.36
C THR A 151 -10.83 -3.93 4.96
N PRO A 152 -10.23 -4.37 6.08
CA PRO A 152 -9.16 -3.62 6.72
C PRO A 152 -7.91 -3.54 5.84
N ARG A 153 -7.20 -2.41 5.92
CA ARG A 153 -5.95 -2.17 5.19
C ARG A 153 -4.74 -2.63 6.00
N LEU A 154 -3.77 -3.21 5.30
CA LEU A 154 -2.48 -3.61 5.85
C LEU A 154 -1.53 -2.42 5.84
N ASN A 155 -0.97 -2.07 7.00
CA ASN A 155 -0.09 -0.89 7.17
C ASN A 155 1.40 -1.26 7.27
N LEU A 156 1.77 -2.52 7.03
CA LEU A 156 3.16 -2.98 7.04
C LEU A 156 3.59 -3.37 5.63
N SER A 157 4.67 -2.77 5.14
CA SER A 157 5.23 -3.08 3.82
C SER A 157 5.61 -4.56 3.69
N SER A 158 6.01 -5.22 4.78
CA SER A 158 6.29 -6.66 4.81
C SER A 158 5.06 -7.56 4.60
N SER A 159 3.85 -7.00 4.69
CA SER A 159 2.60 -7.74 4.45
C SER A 159 2.15 -7.69 2.99
N ILE A 160 2.82 -6.92 2.13
CA ILE A 160 2.51 -6.86 0.70
C ILE A 160 2.70 -8.25 0.08
N GLY A 161 1.68 -8.70 -0.67
CA GLY A 161 1.65 -10.04 -1.28
C GLY A 161 1.01 -11.13 -0.41
N ASN A 162 0.80 -10.89 0.89
CA ASN A 162 0.25 -11.88 1.84
C ASN A 162 -1.24 -11.66 2.15
N GLY A 163 -2.01 -11.19 1.16
CA GLY A 163 -3.42 -10.81 1.34
C GLY A 163 -4.32 -11.98 1.75
N ALA A 164 -4.12 -13.17 1.17
CA ALA A 164 -4.94 -14.34 1.47
C ALA A 164 -4.83 -14.77 2.94
N ASP A 165 -3.61 -14.78 3.50
CA ASP A 165 -3.39 -15.11 4.92
C ASP A 165 -4.08 -14.11 5.83
N TYR A 166 -4.03 -12.82 5.48
CA TYR A 166 -4.67 -11.78 6.26
C TYR A 166 -6.18 -11.86 6.20
N ILE A 167 -6.75 -12.01 5.01
CA ILE A 167 -8.19 -12.20 4.83
C ILE A 167 -8.65 -13.46 5.54
N SER A 168 -7.88 -14.55 5.51
CA SER A 168 -8.20 -15.78 6.25
C SER A 168 -8.26 -15.54 7.75
N LYS A 169 -7.29 -14.81 8.33
CA LYS A 169 -7.30 -14.42 9.75
C LYS A 169 -8.47 -13.48 10.08
N PHE A 170 -8.75 -12.52 9.21
CA PHE A 170 -9.85 -11.58 9.37
C PHE A 170 -11.20 -12.30 9.34
N ILE A 171 -11.45 -13.14 8.34
CA ILE A 171 -12.65 -13.97 8.23
C ILE A 171 -12.77 -14.89 9.44
N SER A 172 -11.69 -15.55 9.86
CA SER A 172 -11.70 -16.42 11.05
C SER A 172 -12.09 -15.65 12.32
N SER A 173 -11.58 -14.43 12.49
CA SER A 173 -11.96 -13.56 13.61
C SER A 173 -13.43 -13.12 13.56
N LYS A 174 -13.96 -12.90 12.34
CA LYS A 174 -15.35 -12.53 12.10
C LYS A 174 -16.29 -13.71 12.33
N LEU A 175 -15.96 -14.90 11.86
CA LEU A 175 -16.74 -16.13 12.07
C LEU A 175 -16.65 -16.63 13.51
N GLY A 176 -15.60 -16.26 14.24
CA GLY A 176 -15.45 -16.54 15.67
C GLY A 176 -16.54 -15.87 16.52
N GLY A 177 -17.15 -16.66 17.40
CA GLY A 177 -18.09 -16.19 18.43
C GLY A 177 -19.53 -16.65 18.23
N LYS A 178 -20.47 -15.70 18.16
CA LYS A 178 -21.93 -15.94 18.16
C LYS A 178 -22.40 -16.69 16.89
N SER A 179 -23.42 -17.53 17.05
CA SER A 179 -24.02 -18.34 15.97
C SER A 179 -24.46 -17.51 14.76
N ASP A 180 -24.98 -16.31 14.98
CA ASP A 180 -25.51 -15.43 13.92
C ASP A 180 -24.44 -15.05 12.87
N LYS A 181 -23.16 -15.11 13.23
CA LYS A 181 -22.05 -14.79 12.32
C LYS A 181 -21.73 -15.92 11.34
N LEU A 182 -22.26 -17.12 11.55
CA LEU A 182 -22.06 -18.29 10.69
C LEU A 182 -23.15 -18.40 9.61
N GLU A 183 -24.22 -17.60 9.69
CA GLU A 183 -25.29 -17.59 8.69
C GLU A 183 -24.79 -17.34 7.26
N PRO A 184 -23.83 -16.43 6.98
CA PRO A 184 -23.29 -16.28 5.63
C PRO A 184 -22.59 -17.55 5.11
N LEU A 185 -21.87 -18.28 5.98
CA LEU A 185 -21.22 -19.53 5.62
C LEU A 185 -22.26 -20.63 5.34
N LEU A 186 -23.27 -20.74 6.18
CA LEU A 186 -24.38 -21.66 5.97
C LEU A 186 -25.07 -21.40 4.63
N ASN A 187 -25.43 -20.14 4.36
CA ASN A 187 -26.08 -19.74 3.12
C ASN A 187 -25.20 -19.99 1.89
N TYR A 188 -23.88 -19.81 2.01
CA TYR A 188 -22.95 -20.15 0.93
C TYR A 188 -22.97 -21.65 0.64
N LEU A 189 -22.87 -22.50 1.67
CA LEU A 189 -22.89 -23.96 1.51
C LEU A 189 -24.23 -24.46 0.93
N LEU A 190 -25.36 -23.91 1.38
CA LEU A 190 -26.71 -24.24 0.89
C LEU A 190 -26.91 -23.91 -0.60
N ARG A 191 -26.28 -22.84 -1.07
CA ARG A 191 -26.40 -22.36 -2.46
C ARG A 191 -25.35 -22.96 -3.39
N LEU A 192 -24.41 -23.75 -2.87
CA LEU A 192 -23.35 -24.30 -3.69
C LEU A 192 -23.94 -25.32 -4.67
N ASN A 193 -23.81 -25.02 -5.95
CA ASN A 193 -24.35 -25.84 -7.03
C ASN A 193 -23.36 -25.88 -8.19
N HIS A 194 -23.22 -27.05 -8.80
CA HIS A 194 -22.41 -27.23 -10.00
C HIS A 194 -23.20 -28.05 -11.04
N HIS A 195 -23.45 -27.46 -12.21
CA HIS A 195 -24.23 -28.08 -13.29
C HIS A 195 -25.62 -28.60 -12.88
N GLY A 196 -26.30 -27.89 -11.97
CA GLY A 196 -27.61 -28.28 -11.48
C GLY A 196 -27.58 -29.30 -10.34
N GLU A 197 -26.41 -29.84 -9.99
CA GLU A 197 -26.24 -30.66 -8.78
C GLU A 197 -25.90 -29.78 -7.57
N ASN A 198 -26.70 -29.89 -6.50
CA ASN A 198 -26.39 -29.27 -5.23
C ASN A 198 -25.17 -29.93 -4.58
N LEU A 199 -24.35 -29.14 -3.91
CA LEU A 199 -23.12 -29.56 -3.24
C LEU A 199 -23.15 -29.23 -1.74
N MET A 200 -22.31 -29.90 -0.96
CA MET A 200 -22.14 -29.75 0.50
C MET A 200 -23.38 -30.13 1.32
N ILE A 201 -24.44 -29.32 1.27
CA ILE A 201 -25.65 -29.46 2.08
C ILE A 201 -26.90 -29.05 1.30
N ASN A 202 -28.05 -29.60 1.67
CA ASN A 202 -29.35 -29.25 1.10
C ASN A 202 -30.24 -28.51 2.09
N GLU A 203 -31.46 -28.13 1.66
CA GLU A 203 -32.44 -27.36 2.44
C GLU A 203 -32.84 -28.01 3.77
N GLY A 204 -32.57 -29.31 3.97
CA GLY A 204 -32.71 -29.97 5.25
C GLY A 204 -31.85 -29.35 6.35
N ILE A 205 -30.71 -28.75 5.99
CA ILE A 205 -29.74 -28.09 6.88
C ILE A 205 -29.82 -26.56 6.69
N ASN A 206 -30.96 -25.96 7.00
CA ASN A 206 -31.20 -24.53 6.79
C ASN A 206 -30.93 -23.61 8.00
N THR A 207 -30.33 -24.12 9.08
CA THR A 207 -29.89 -23.29 10.22
C THR A 207 -28.53 -23.74 10.75
N VAL A 208 -27.77 -22.84 11.39
CA VAL A 208 -26.46 -23.17 11.98
C VAL A 208 -26.59 -24.28 13.04
N ALA A 209 -27.68 -24.29 13.82
CA ALA A 209 -27.95 -25.33 14.80
C ALA A 209 -28.16 -26.71 14.15
N LYS A 210 -28.91 -26.77 13.04
CA LYS A 210 -29.09 -28.00 12.26
C LYS A 210 -27.77 -28.45 11.66
N LEU A 211 -26.97 -27.54 11.10
CA LEU A 211 -25.65 -27.86 10.55
C LEU A 211 -24.74 -28.50 11.60
N LYS A 212 -24.64 -27.90 12.79
CA LYS A 212 -23.85 -28.45 13.89
C LYS A 212 -24.33 -29.85 14.30
N LYS A 213 -25.64 -30.05 14.43
CA LYS A 213 -26.23 -31.35 14.80
C LYS A 213 -25.98 -32.40 13.73
N SER A 214 -26.24 -32.08 12.46
CA SER A 214 -26.02 -32.99 11.33
C SER A 214 -24.54 -33.37 11.20
N LEU A 215 -23.62 -32.43 11.37
CA LEU A 215 -22.17 -32.71 11.34
C LEU A 215 -21.74 -33.66 12.47
N MET A 216 -22.23 -33.46 13.71
CA MET A 216 -21.93 -34.36 14.83
C MET A 216 -22.41 -35.79 14.57
N LEU A 217 -23.63 -35.93 14.03
CA LEU A 217 -24.17 -37.26 13.66
C LEU A 217 -23.36 -37.88 12.51
N ALA A 218 -23.01 -37.08 11.49
CA ALA A 218 -22.27 -37.57 10.33
C ALA A 218 -20.88 -38.05 10.70
N VAL A 219 -20.17 -37.35 11.59
CA VAL A 219 -18.87 -37.79 12.12
C VAL A 219 -19.00 -39.18 12.76
N ASN A 220 -20.00 -39.42 13.61
CA ASN A 220 -20.21 -40.73 14.23
C ASN A 220 -20.47 -41.83 13.19
N VAL A 221 -21.30 -41.55 12.18
CA VAL A 221 -21.59 -42.50 11.10
C VAL A 221 -20.31 -42.82 10.31
N VAL A 222 -19.58 -41.80 9.84
CA VAL A 222 -18.37 -41.98 9.03
C VAL A 222 -17.28 -42.71 9.83
N SER A 223 -17.08 -42.38 11.10
CA SER A 223 -16.12 -43.06 11.97
C SER A 223 -16.44 -44.55 12.18
N THR A 224 -17.71 -44.96 12.09
CA THR A 224 -18.10 -46.38 12.19
C THR A 224 -17.74 -47.16 10.92
N TYR A 225 -17.56 -46.48 9.78
CA TYR A 225 -17.40 -47.07 8.46
C TYR A 225 -16.12 -46.62 7.74
N LEU A 226 -15.02 -46.38 8.48
CA LEU A 226 -13.73 -45.85 8.00
C LEU A 226 -13.20 -46.46 6.69
N ASN A 227 -13.46 -47.74 6.42
CA ASN A 227 -12.97 -48.45 5.22
C ASN A 227 -14.05 -48.65 4.14
N THR A 228 -15.20 -47.99 4.27
CA THR A 228 -16.33 -48.13 3.35
C THR A 228 -16.25 -47.09 2.24
N HIS A 229 -16.44 -47.52 0.99
CA HIS A 229 -16.46 -46.62 -0.15
C HIS A 229 -17.61 -45.60 -0.04
N LEU A 230 -17.33 -44.32 -0.30
CA LEU A 230 -18.28 -43.20 -0.15
C LEU A 230 -19.62 -43.44 -0.84
N MET A 231 -19.61 -44.14 -1.99
CA MET A 231 -20.83 -44.52 -2.71
C MET A 231 -21.84 -45.29 -1.86
N LYS A 232 -21.38 -46.12 -0.91
CA LYS A 232 -22.26 -46.89 0.00
C LYS A 232 -22.79 -46.03 1.16
N LEU A 233 -22.08 -44.97 1.52
CA LEU A 233 -22.47 -44.02 2.57
C LEU A 233 -23.32 -42.86 2.04
N SER A 234 -23.25 -42.57 0.74
CA SER A 234 -23.89 -41.44 0.08
C SER A 234 -25.40 -41.37 0.32
N PRO A 235 -26.19 -42.47 0.23
CA PRO A 235 -27.63 -42.41 0.52
C PRO A 235 -27.93 -41.97 1.96
N ARG A 236 -27.18 -42.52 2.94
CA ARG A 236 -27.32 -42.17 4.36
C ARG A 236 -26.92 -40.73 4.65
N LEU A 237 -25.83 -40.26 4.04
CA LEU A 237 -25.39 -38.86 4.18
C LEU A 237 -26.43 -37.90 3.56
N LYS A 238 -27.04 -38.29 2.44
CA LYS A 238 -28.09 -37.52 1.79
C LYS A 238 -29.36 -37.41 2.63
N GLU A 239 -29.78 -38.49 3.29
CA GLU A 239 -30.88 -38.47 4.28
C GLU A 239 -30.62 -37.51 5.44
N MET A 240 -29.34 -37.30 5.79
CA MET A 240 -28.92 -36.36 6.83
C MET A 240 -28.77 -34.92 6.34
N GLY A 241 -29.00 -34.68 5.05
CA GLY A 241 -28.95 -33.37 4.40
C GLY A 241 -27.61 -33.01 3.76
N PHE A 242 -26.68 -33.96 3.62
CA PHE A 242 -25.39 -33.75 2.97
C PHE A 242 -25.41 -34.18 1.51
N GLU A 243 -24.98 -33.29 0.62
CA GLU A 243 -24.80 -33.59 -0.80
C GLU A 243 -23.32 -33.91 -1.09
N LYS A 244 -22.96 -34.14 -2.36
CA LYS A 244 -21.56 -34.38 -2.76
C LYS A 244 -20.70 -33.12 -2.57
N GLY A 245 -19.38 -33.29 -2.51
CA GLY A 245 -18.42 -32.20 -2.29
C GLY A 245 -18.02 -32.06 -0.83
#